data_AF-A0A8D3B3B3-F1
#
_entry.id   AF-A0A8D3B3B3-F1
#
_cell.length_a   1.000
_cell.length_b   1.000
_cell.length_c   1.000
_cell.angle_alpha   90.00
_cell.angle_beta   90.00
_cell.angle_gamma   90.00
#
_symmetry.space_group_name_H-M   'P 1'
#
loop_
_entity.id
_entity.type
_entity.pdbx_description
1 polymer ?
#
loop_
_entity_poly.entity_id
_entity_poly.type
_entity_poly.pdbx_seq_one_letter_code
_entity_poly.pdbx_strand_id
1 'polypeptide(L)'
;MRARSASMSARATCATMGHRLRRLPAALLLQLLLLLLRPPPPLAPGCAAEYSSKSDLDYEFGDYRGKWCIDDHGFVYGIGEVFYPSTAACPCTCTADGPVCVRPKCPRIHPRCTRITYRACCPVCEAMARVCVYAGKTYQLLEEFRLSRCERCRCGANREVYCSISDCPAPHCVNPTYEPDHCCPICKTGPNCFAGSRVIPAGERLNIDEQTVCYCTYRDGTWHTHPHATCERRPRPSPTPDGRARPSGDEGTRGRPGRPYIPRLDAIP
;
A
#
# COMPACT_ATOMS: atom_id res chain seq x y z
N MET A 1 10.49 -0.51 -31.20
CA MET A 1 10.34 -1.94 -30.85
C MET A 1 8.88 -2.31 -30.99
N ARG A 2 8.48 -2.91 -32.12
CA ARG A 2 7.11 -3.37 -32.39
C ARG A 2 7.15 -4.89 -32.52
N ALA A 3 6.58 -5.59 -31.54
CA ALA A 3 6.38 -7.03 -31.59
C ALA A 3 5.20 -7.34 -32.52
N ARG A 4 5.42 -8.15 -33.55
CA ARG A 4 4.38 -8.69 -34.42
C ARG A 4 4.00 -10.09 -33.92
N SER A 5 2.72 -10.23 -33.58
CA SER A 5 2.04 -11.50 -33.31
C SER A 5 1.97 -12.34 -34.59
N ALA A 6 2.34 -13.61 -34.51
CA ALA A 6 2.11 -14.59 -35.58
C ALA A 6 1.10 -15.63 -35.09
N SER A 7 -0.06 -15.67 -35.75
CA SER A 7 -1.06 -16.72 -35.61
C SER A 7 -0.62 -17.93 -36.44
N MET A 8 -0.67 -19.14 -35.85
CA MET A 8 -0.48 -20.38 -36.60
C MET A 8 -1.81 -21.13 -36.65
N SER A 9 -2.31 -21.26 -37.88
CA SER A 9 -3.50 -22.00 -38.28
C SER A 9 -3.13 -23.47 -38.47
N ALA A 10 -3.79 -24.36 -37.73
CA ALA A 10 -3.61 -25.81 -37.87
C ALA A 10 -4.51 -26.33 -39.00
N ARG A 11 -3.89 -26.82 -40.09
CA ARG A 11 -4.57 -27.63 -41.11
C ARG A 11 -4.39 -29.11 -40.76
N ALA A 12 -5.50 -29.82 -40.61
CA ALA A 12 -5.52 -31.28 -40.50
C ALA A 12 -5.37 -31.91 -41.90
N THR A 13 -4.41 -32.81 -42.07
CA THR A 13 -4.30 -33.70 -43.23
C THR A 13 -4.70 -35.11 -42.81
N CYS A 14 -5.70 -35.66 -43.51
CA CYS A 14 -6.19 -37.02 -43.34
C CYS A 14 -5.26 -37.98 -44.12
N ALA A 15 -4.67 -38.96 -43.43
CA ALA A 15 -3.87 -40.02 -44.05
C ALA A 15 -4.63 -41.35 -43.97
N THR A 16 -4.83 -41.99 -45.13
CA THR A 16 -5.52 -43.27 -45.31
C THR A 16 -4.59 -44.44 -44.94
N MET A 17 -5.01 -45.29 -43.99
CA MET A 17 -4.34 -46.57 -43.69
C MET A 17 -4.87 -47.67 -44.62
N GLY A 18 -4.03 -48.16 -45.54
CA GLY A 18 -4.28 -49.39 -46.29
C GLY A 18 -3.83 -50.62 -45.51
N HIS A 19 -4.75 -51.54 -45.22
CA HIS A 19 -4.45 -52.86 -44.64
C HIS A 19 -3.79 -53.78 -45.69
N ARG A 20 -2.55 -54.22 -45.43
CA ARG A 20 -1.93 -55.36 -46.14
C ARG A 20 -2.07 -56.62 -45.29
N LEU A 21 -2.87 -57.60 -45.74
CA LEU A 21 -2.89 -58.94 -45.15
C LEU A 21 -1.56 -59.65 -45.45
N ARG A 22 -0.75 -59.93 -44.42
CA ARG A 22 0.42 -60.81 -44.51
C ARG A 22 -0.05 -62.27 -44.48
N ARG A 23 0.22 -63.04 -45.53
CA ARG A 23 -0.01 -64.50 -45.57
C ARG A 23 1.06 -65.20 -44.72
N LEU A 24 0.66 -66.03 -43.77
CA LEU A 24 1.55 -66.91 -43.00
C LEU A 24 2.07 -68.05 -43.91
N PRO A 25 3.35 -68.44 -43.82
CA PRO A 25 3.92 -69.48 -44.67
C PRO A 25 3.37 -70.86 -44.27
N ALA A 26 2.86 -71.61 -45.25
CA ALA A 26 2.22 -72.92 -45.08
C ALA A 26 3.09 -73.97 -44.34
N ALA A 27 4.41 -73.78 -44.31
CA ALA A 27 5.35 -74.64 -43.59
C ALA A 27 5.14 -74.62 -42.06
N LEU A 28 4.71 -73.48 -41.49
CA LEU A 28 4.52 -73.35 -40.05
C LEU A 28 3.24 -74.07 -39.56
N LEU A 29 2.20 -74.09 -40.39
CA LEU A 29 0.97 -74.84 -40.10
C LEU A 29 1.21 -76.35 -40.14
N LEU A 30 2.04 -76.83 -41.07
CA LEU A 30 2.36 -78.25 -41.20
C LEU A 30 3.18 -78.76 -40.00
N GLN A 31 4.11 -77.96 -39.49
CA GLN A 31 4.89 -78.28 -38.28
C GLN A 31 4.03 -78.33 -37.02
N LEU A 32 3.03 -77.45 -36.89
CA LEU A 32 2.10 -77.48 -35.76
C LEU A 32 1.20 -78.73 -35.78
N LEU A 33 0.75 -79.13 -36.97
CA LEU A 33 -0.09 -80.33 -37.14
C LEU A 33 0.68 -81.62 -36.80
N LEU A 34 1.98 -81.69 -37.16
CA LEU A 34 2.85 -82.82 -36.83
C LEU A 34 3.14 -82.96 -35.32
N LEU A 35 3.13 -81.86 -34.55
CA LEU A 35 3.23 -81.93 -33.08
C LEU A 35 1.96 -82.43 -32.41
N LEU A 36 0.78 -82.20 -33.01
CA LEU A 36 -0.51 -82.61 -32.46
C LEU A 36 -0.84 -84.09 -32.71
N LEU A 37 -0.18 -84.75 -33.67
CA LEU A 37 -0.36 -86.18 -33.97
C LEU A 37 0.57 -87.11 -33.16
N ARG A 38 1.33 -86.59 -32.19
CA ARG A 38 2.24 -87.42 -31.37
C ARG A 38 1.46 -88.10 -30.24
N PRO A 39 1.47 -89.45 -30.12
CA PRO A 39 0.81 -90.13 -29.03
C PRO A 39 1.51 -89.85 -27.68
N PRO A 40 0.78 -89.76 -26.57
CA PRO A 40 1.38 -89.61 -25.25
C PRO A 40 2.16 -90.88 -24.87
N PRO A 41 3.26 -90.76 -24.09
CA PRO A 41 4.00 -91.92 -23.61
C PRO A 41 3.12 -92.76 -22.66
N PRO A 42 3.29 -94.09 -22.63
CA PRO A 42 2.47 -94.96 -21.79
C PRO A 42 2.75 -94.69 -20.30
N LEU A 43 1.68 -94.50 -19.52
CA LEU A 43 1.73 -94.49 -18.07
C LEU A 43 2.10 -95.90 -17.56
N ALA A 44 3.16 -95.98 -16.77
CA ALA A 44 3.51 -97.17 -16.01
C ALA A 44 2.54 -97.33 -14.82
N PRO A 45 2.05 -98.55 -14.54
CA PRO A 45 1.18 -98.83 -13.41
C PRO A 45 2.00 -99.13 -12.15
N GLY A 46 1.57 -98.56 -11.03
CA GLY A 46 2.02 -98.97 -9.69
C GLY A 46 2.53 -97.82 -8.86
N CYS A 47 1.66 -97.27 -8.01
CA CYS A 47 1.76 -97.50 -6.57
C CYS A 47 0.52 -96.95 -5.87
N ALA A 48 0.07 -97.77 -4.92
CA ALA A 48 -1.14 -97.61 -4.14
C ALA A 48 -1.15 -96.30 -3.33
N ALA A 49 -2.37 -95.81 -3.09
CA ALA A 49 -2.65 -94.79 -2.11
C ALA A 49 -2.16 -95.24 -0.72
N GLU A 50 -1.10 -94.60 -0.23
CA GLU A 50 -0.94 -94.42 1.22
C GLU A 50 -1.68 -93.13 1.60
N TYR A 51 -2.93 -93.32 1.99
CA TYR A 51 -3.69 -92.37 2.79
C TYR A 51 -2.98 -92.19 4.14
N SER A 52 -2.00 -91.29 4.17
CA SER A 52 -1.46 -90.75 5.42
C SER A 52 -2.42 -89.68 5.92
N SER A 53 -3.44 -90.12 6.65
CA SER A 53 -4.25 -89.27 7.51
C SER A 53 -3.43 -88.90 8.75
N LYS A 54 -2.71 -87.79 8.69
CA LYS A 54 -2.31 -87.08 9.90
C LYS A 54 -2.00 -85.62 9.64
N SER A 55 -2.77 -84.80 10.38
CA SER A 55 -2.81 -83.35 10.46
C SER A 55 -3.05 -82.61 9.15
N ASP A 56 -4.33 -82.24 8.95
CA ASP A 56 -4.68 -80.92 8.46
C ASP A 56 -3.83 -79.89 9.22
N LEU A 57 -2.66 -79.56 8.68
CA LEU A 57 -1.98 -78.33 9.03
C LEU A 57 -2.84 -77.23 8.44
N ASP A 58 -3.62 -76.61 9.31
CA ASP A 58 -4.14 -75.25 9.21
C ASP A 58 -3.90 -74.63 7.84
N TYR A 59 -4.76 -74.96 6.87
CA TYR A 59 -4.93 -74.11 5.69
C TYR A 59 -5.73 -72.91 6.18
N GLU A 60 -5.07 -72.12 7.03
CA GLU A 60 -5.52 -70.82 7.47
C GLU A 60 -5.63 -70.01 6.19
N PHE A 61 -6.88 -69.76 5.79
CA PHE A 61 -7.24 -68.89 4.70
C PHE A 61 -6.79 -67.49 5.12
N GLY A 62 -5.48 -67.23 5.01
CA GLY A 62 -4.84 -66.05 5.58
C GLY A 62 -5.65 -64.84 5.17
N ASP A 63 -6.10 -64.07 6.17
CA ASP A 63 -7.07 -63.00 6.03
C ASP A 63 -6.77 -62.09 4.82
N TYR A 64 -7.26 -62.46 3.63
CA TYR A 64 -7.30 -61.60 2.45
C TYR A 64 -8.24 -60.40 2.66
N ARG A 65 -8.83 -60.31 3.86
CA ARG A 65 -9.49 -59.14 4.44
C ARG A 65 -8.46 -58.07 4.81
N GLY A 66 -7.72 -57.64 3.80
CA GLY A 66 -7.31 -56.27 3.57
C GLY A 66 -6.67 -55.53 4.73
N LYS A 67 -5.39 -55.79 4.95
CA LYS A 67 -4.52 -54.84 5.64
C LYS A 67 -4.05 -53.76 4.66
N TRP A 68 -4.99 -52.97 4.15
CA TRP A 68 -4.72 -51.85 3.24
C TRP A 68 -5.66 -50.70 3.55
N CYS A 69 -5.22 -49.49 3.20
CA CYS A 69 -5.99 -48.27 3.39
C CYS A 69 -6.47 -47.75 2.05
N ILE A 70 -7.62 -47.08 2.03
CA ILE A 70 -8.23 -46.55 0.81
C ILE A 70 -8.51 -45.05 1.03
N ASP A 71 -8.22 -44.21 0.03
CA ASP A 71 -8.56 -42.77 0.06
C ASP A 71 -9.94 -42.47 -0.55
N ASP A 72 -10.36 -41.20 -0.49
CA ASP A 72 -11.65 -40.74 -1.02
C ASP A 72 -11.76 -40.93 -2.55
N HIS A 73 -10.63 -41.10 -3.24
CA HIS A 73 -10.57 -41.37 -4.68
C HIS A 73 -10.59 -42.88 -5.00
N GLY A 74 -10.54 -43.74 -3.98
CA GLY A 74 -10.52 -45.21 -4.13
C GLY A 74 -9.13 -45.79 -4.38
N PHE A 75 -8.05 -45.03 -4.21
CA PHE A 75 -6.69 -45.54 -4.34
C PHE A 75 -6.30 -46.36 -3.12
N VAL A 76 -5.59 -47.47 -3.33
CA VAL A 76 -5.23 -48.45 -2.30
C VAL A 76 -3.77 -48.26 -1.89
N TYR A 77 -3.53 -48.19 -0.58
CA TYR A 77 -2.21 -48.03 0.04
C TYR A 77 -1.87 -49.23 0.92
N GLY A 78 -0.61 -49.68 0.85
CA GLY A 78 -0.07 -50.78 1.65
C GLY A 78 0.29 -50.37 3.08
N ILE A 79 0.44 -51.35 3.98
CA ILE A 79 0.87 -51.11 5.37
C ILE A 79 2.25 -50.42 5.37
N GLY A 80 2.38 -49.36 6.18
CA GLY A 80 3.59 -48.55 6.31
C GLY A 80 3.65 -47.36 5.34
N GLU A 81 2.76 -47.28 4.36
CA GLU A 81 2.72 -46.16 3.43
C GLU A 81 2.05 -44.93 4.04
N VAL A 82 2.59 -43.74 3.72
CA VAL A 82 2.02 -42.46 4.12
C VAL A 82 1.21 -41.89 2.96
N PHE A 83 -0.06 -41.59 3.21
CA PHE A 83 -0.97 -41.08 2.21
C PHE A 83 -1.86 -39.96 2.75
N TYR A 84 -2.57 -39.27 1.84
CA TYR A 84 -3.52 -38.21 2.16
C TYR A 84 -4.93 -38.67 1.78
N PRO A 85 -5.77 -39.06 2.75
CA PRO A 85 -7.10 -39.61 2.45
C PRO A 85 -8.00 -38.65 1.67
N SER A 86 -7.84 -37.34 1.90
CA SER A 86 -8.60 -36.30 1.22
C SER A 86 -7.73 -35.06 1.02
N THR A 87 -8.17 -34.16 0.14
CA THR A 87 -7.45 -32.91 -0.16
C THR A 87 -7.23 -32.02 1.07
N ALA A 88 -8.09 -32.12 2.09
CA ALA A 88 -7.99 -31.38 3.35
C ALA A 88 -7.45 -32.21 4.52
N ALA A 89 -7.23 -33.53 4.33
CA ALA A 89 -6.78 -34.41 5.39
C ALA A 89 -5.29 -34.23 5.70
N CYS A 90 -4.92 -34.66 6.91
CA CYS A 90 -3.54 -34.77 7.34
C CYS A 90 -2.86 -36.04 6.81
N PRO A 91 -1.52 -36.07 6.75
CA PRO A 91 -0.81 -37.27 6.35
C PRO A 91 -1.15 -38.40 7.33
N CYS A 92 -1.54 -39.54 6.77
CA CYS A 92 -1.90 -40.74 7.52
C CYS A 92 -0.96 -41.87 7.13
N THR A 93 -0.53 -42.66 8.11
CA THR A 93 0.23 -43.88 7.87
C THR A 93 -0.71 -45.07 7.90
N CYS A 94 -0.69 -45.92 6.88
CA CYS A 94 -1.51 -47.12 6.88
C CYS A 94 -0.94 -48.16 7.85
N THR A 95 -1.73 -48.59 8.82
CA THR A 95 -1.38 -49.66 9.77
C THR A 95 -2.28 -50.86 9.59
N ALA A 96 -1.95 -51.99 10.21
CA ALA A 96 -2.80 -53.19 10.16
C ALA A 96 -4.22 -52.96 10.72
N ASP A 97 -4.37 -52.00 11.64
CA ASP A 97 -5.63 -51.62 12.28
C ASP A 97 -6.36 -50.47 11.55
N GLY A 98 -5.75 -49.91 10.49
CA GLY A 98 -6.29 -48.81 9.69
C GLY A 98 -5.37 -47.59 9.58
N PRO A 99 -5.84 -46.48 8.99
CA PRO A 99 -5.03 -45.28 8.80
C PRO A 99 -4.85 -44.49 10.10
N VAL A 100 -3.60 -44.28 10.50
CA VAL A 100 -3.24 -43.45 11.66
C VAL A 100 -2.78 -42.08 11.18
N CYS A 101 -3.63 -41.07 11.37
CA CYS A 101 -3.37 -39.69 10.94
C CYS A 101 -2.72 -38.87 12.04
N VAL A 102 -1.59 -38.25 11.73
CA VAL A 102 -0.89 -37.37 12.68
C VAL A 102 -0.95 -35.95 12.16
N ARG A 103 -1.51 -35.03 12.97
CA ARG A 103 -1.49 -33.61 12.62
C ARG A 103 -0.09 -33.04 12.87
N PRO A 104 0.62 -32.58 11.83
CA PRO A 104 1.91 -31.93 11.99
C PRO A 104 1.73 -30.59 12.72
N LYS A 105 2.84 -30.02 13.21
CA LYS A 105 2.83 -28.69 13.83
C LYS A 105 2.47 -27.64 12.76
N CYS A 106 1.22 -27.18 12.79
CA CYS A 106 0.75 -26.19 11.82
C CYS A 106 1.34 -24.79 12.07
N PRO A 107 1.53 -23.99 11.00
CA PRO A 107 2.00 -22.63 11.12
C PRO A 107 0.98 -21.77 11.88
N ARG A 108 1.48 -20.80 12.66
CA ARG A 108 0.62 -19.81 13.31
C ARG A 108 0.18 -18.77 12.28
N ILE A 109 -1.14 -18.58 12.17
CA ILE A 109 -1.72 -17.59 11.27
C ILE A 109 -1.61 -16.21 11.92
N HIS A 110 -1.15 -15.23 11.13
CA HIS A 110 -1.04 -13.86 11.60
C HIS A 110 -2.43 -13.29 11.94
N PRO A 111 -2.62 -12.54 13.04
CA PRO A 111 -3.91 -11.92 13.41
C PRO A 111 -4.51 -10.97 12.36
N ARG A 112 -3.72 -10.59 11.34
CA ARG A 112 -4.14 -9.71 10.23
C ARG A 112 -4.65 -10.50 9.02
N CYS A 113 -4.73 -11.81 9.12
CA CYS A 113 -5.34 -12.63 8.10
C CYS A 113 -6.84 -12.36 8.08
N THR A 114 -7.38 -11.97 6.93
CA THR A 114 -8.82 -11.75 6.76
C THR A 114 -9.52 -12.99 6.25
N ARG A 115 -8.81 -13.86 5.50
CA ARG A 115 -9.38 -15.07 4.92
C ARG A 115 -8.44 -16.25 5.09
N ILE A 116 -8.92 -17.24 5.85
CA ILE A 116 -8.23 -18.50 6.13
C ILE A 116 -8.85 -19.60 5.26
N THR A 117 -8.00 -20.44 4.68
CA THR A 117 -8.42 -21.61 3.89
C THR A 117 -8.02 -22.90 4.59
N TYR A 118 -8.89 -23.91 4.50
CA TYR A 118 -8.70 -25.24 5.07
C TYR A 118 -8.56 -26.31 3.97
N ARG A 119 -7.93 -25.95 2.83
CA ARG A 119 -7.77 -26.84 1.66
C ARG A 119 -6.60 -27.82 1.79
N ALA A 120 -6.03 -27.93 2.97
CA ALA A 120 -4.91 -28.80 3.31
C ALA A 120 -5.00 -29.11 4.80
N CYS A 121 -4.22 -30.11 5.25
CA CYS A 121 -4.09 -30.48 6.65
C CYS A 121 -3.90 -29.29 7.61
N CYS A 122 -3.14 -28.27 7.18
CA CYS A 122 -2.92 -27.05 7.94
C CYS A 122 -3.59 -25.85 7.28
N PRO A 123 -4.17 -24.94 8.09
CA PRO A 123 -4.83 -23.77 7.56
C PRO A 123 -3.82 -22.77 6.99
N VAL A 124 -4.14 -22.19 5.84
CA VAL A 124 -3.29 -21.22 5.15
C VAL A 124 -4.02 -19.90 4.99
N CYS A 125 -3.33 -18.80 5.22
CA CYS A 125 -3.92 -17.48 4.98
C CYS A 125 -3.91 -17.15 3.48
N GLU A 126 -5.10 -16.97 2.91
CA GLU A 126 -5.28 -16.63 1.50
C GLU A 126 -5.22 -15.12 1.25
N ALA A 127 -5.70 -14.32 2.22
CA ALA A 127 -5.71 -12.87 2.10
C ALA A 127 -5.36 -12.18 3.42
N MET A 128 -4.50 -11.16 3.32
CA MET A 128 -4.14 -10.27 4.42
C MET A 128 -4.97 -8.99 4.37
N ALA A 129 -5.25 -8.43 5.56
CA ALA A 129 -5.89 -7.13 5.71
C ALA A 129 -5.09 -6.05 4.97
N ARG A 130 -5.68 -5.49 3.92
CA ARG A 130 -5.18 -4.32 3.18
C ARG A 130 -5.75 -3.02 3.75
N VAL A 131 -5.75 -2.93 5.08
CA VAL A 131 -6.26 -1.78 5.81
C VAL A 131 -5.29 -1.39 6.93
N CYS A 132 -5.24 -0.09 7.21
CA CYS A 132 -4.68 0.46 8.43
C CYS A 132 -5.78 0.55 9.48
N VAL A 133 -5.46 0.23 10.74
CA VAL A 133 -6.36 0.44 11.88
C VAL A 133 -5.79 1.60 12.69
N TYR A 134 -6.56 2.68 12.82
CA TYR A 134 -6.13 3.86 13.57
C TYR A 134 -7.32 4.46 14.32
N ALA A 135 -7.14 4.71 15.63
CA ALA A 135 -8.18 5.20 16.53
C ALA A 135 -9.51 4.39 16.47
N GLY A 136 -9.41 3.06 16.32
CA GLY A 136 -10.57 2.17 16.22
C GLY A 136 -11.30 2.18 14.87
N LYS A 137 -10.82 2.96 13.89
CA LYS A 137 -11.36 3.01 12.51
C LYS A 137 -10.42 2.31 11.54
N THR A 138 -11.00 1.75 10.49
CA THR A 138 -10.25 1.07 9.41
C THR A 138 -10.17 1.97 8.18
N TYR A 139 -8.96 2.16 7.65
CA TYR A 139 -8.68 2.98 6.47
C TYR A 139 -8.02 2.13 5.38
N GLN A 140 -8.35 2.39 4.12
CA GLN A 140 -7.74 1.72 2.97
C GLN A 140 -6.30 2.20 2.72
N LEU A 141 -5.50 1.41 2.02
CA LEU A 141 -4.17 1.84 1.61
C LEU A 141 -4.23 3.12 0.79
N LEU A 142 -3.28 4.02 1.06
CA LEU A 142 -3.13 5.33 0.43
C LEU A 142 -4.29 6.30 0.71
N GLU A 143 -5.29 5.90 1.49
CA GLU A 143 -6.36 6.77 1.94
C GLU A 143 -5.81 7.87 2.85
N GLU A 144 -6.21 9.11 2.57
CA GLU A 144 -5.88 10.29 3.36
C GLU A 144 -7.12 10.72 4.13
N PHE A 145 -6.97 10.90 5.44
CA PHE A 145 -8.05 11.26 6.36
C PHE A 145 -7.60 12.36 7.31
N ARG A 146 -8.56 13.11 7.85
CA ARG A 146 -8.30 14.20 8.80
C ARG A 146 -8.86 13.81 10.15
N LEU A 147 -8.01 13.84 11.17
CA LEU A 147 -8.43 13.62 12.57
C LEU A 147 -8.96 14.92 13.17
N SER A 148 -8.32 16.03 12.83
CA SER A 148 -8.71 17.38 13.21
C SER A 148 -8.54 18.33 12.02
N ARG A 149 -8.87 19.62 12.20
CA ARG A 149 -8.65 20.63 11.15
C ARG A 149 -7.17 20.72 10.75
N CYS A 150 -6.27 20.54 11.71
CA CYS A 150 -4.82 20.66 11.56
C CYS A 150 -4.12 19.33 11.27
N GLU A 151 -4.65 18.23 11.79
CA GLU A 151 -4.00 16.93 11.70
C GLU A 151 -4.53 16.13 10.53
N ARG A 152 -3.62 15.76 9.64
CA ARG A 152 -3.91 14.95 8.46
C ARG A 152 -3.07 13.70 8.51
N CYS A 153 -3.70 12.56 8.23
CA CYS A 153 -3.06 11.28 8.26
C CYS A 153 -3.26 10.55 6.95
N ARG A 154 -2.32 9.67 6.61
CA ARG A 154 -2.37 8.82 5.43
C ARG A 154 -2.00 7.39 5.79
N CYS A 155 -2.78 6.42 5.30
CA CYS A 155 -2.41 5.01 5.39
C CYS A 155 -1.33 4.69 4.35
N GLY A 156 -0.11 4.41 4.79
CA GLY A 156 1.01 4.04 3.93
C GLY A 156 0.86 2.66 3.28
N ALA A 157 1.63 2.42 2.22
CA ALA A 157 1.66 1.12 1.55
C ALA A 157 2.19 -0.01 2.45
N ASN A 158 3.01 0.34 3.45
CA ASN A 158 3.49 -0.56 4.50
C ASN A 158 2.42 -0.85 5.58
N ARG A 159 1.20 -0.30 5.44
CA ARG A 159 0.08 -0.43 6.38
C ARG A 159 0.33 0.21 7.75
N GLU A 160 1.13 1.26 7.76
CA GLU A 160 1.29 2.18 8.90
C GLU A 160 0.60 3.50 8.59
N VAL A 161 0.11 4.17 9.62
CA VAL A 161 -0.50 5.49 9.46
C VAL A 161 0.56 6.55 9.71
N TYR A 162 0.72 7.43 8.73
CA TYR A 162 1.58 8.59 8.80
C TYR A 162 0.74 9.84 9.01
N CYS A 163 0.85 10.45 10.18
CA CYS A 163 0.16 11.69 10.52
C CYS A 163 1.12 12.87 10.46
N SER A 164 0.67 13.98 9.87
CA SER A 164 1.33 15.28 9.91
C SER A 164 0.39 16.31 10.49
N ILE A 165 0.95 17.14 11.38
CA ILE A 165 0.27 18.31 11.93
C ILE A 165 0.60 19.48 11.02
N SER A 166 -0.42 20.22 10.61
CA SER A 166 -0.24 21.41 9.78
C SER A 166 0.29 22.55 10.63
N ASP A 167 1.48 23.05 10.30
CA ASP A 167 2.03 24.26 10.92
C ASP A 167 1.41 25.50 10.29
N CYS A 168 1.03 26.45 11.13
CA CYS A 168 0.41 27.68 10.69
C CYS A 168 1.45 28.78 10.43
N PRO A 169 1.33 29.53 9.33
CA PRO A 169 2.16 30.70 9.11
C PRO A 169 1.86 31.76 10.18
N ALA A 170 2.87 32.58 10.49
CA ALA A 170 2.70 33.69 11.41
C ALA A 170 1.67 34.69 10.85
N PRO A 171 0.64 35.09 11.62
CA PRO A 171 -0.37 36.03 11.14
C PRO A 171 0.24 37.41 10.87
N HIS A 172 -0.25 38.08 9.84
CA HIS A 172 0.16 39.44 9.47
C HIS A 172 -0.68 40.52 10.17
N CYS A 173 -1.34 40.18 11.28
CA CYS A 173 -2.17 41.06 12.07
C CYS A 173 -1.89 40.87 13.56
N VAL A 174 -2.20 41.89 14.34
CA VAL A 174 -2.03 41.87 15.80
C VAL A 174 -3.24 41.29 16.54
N ASN A 175 -4.37 41.12 15.85
CA ASN A 175 -5.63 40.57 16.38
C ASN A 175 -6.12 39.33 15.58
N PRO A 176 -5.32 38.25 15.52
CA PRO A 176 -5.77 37.01 14.88
C PRO A 176 -6.99 36.42 15.60
N THR A 177 -7.96 35.95 14.82
CA THR A 177 -9.15 35.25 15.34
C THR A 177 -9.06 33.75 15.03
N TYR A 178 -9.31 32.91 16.04
CA TYR A 178 -9.38 31.46 15.90
C TYR A 178 -10.83 31.03 15.68
N GLU A 179 -11.09 30.43 14.52
CA GLU A 179 -12.40 29.87 14.20
C GLU A 179 -12.36 28.35 14.30
N PRO A 180 -13.45 27.70 14.76
CA PRO A 180 -13.50 26.25 14.92
C PRO A 180 -13.38 25.48 13.58
N ASP A 181 -13.65 26.16 12.47
CA ASP A 181 -13.62 25.57 11.13
C ASP A 181 -12.25 25.61 10.47
N HIS A 182 -11.32 26.39 11.01
CA HIS A 182 -9.99 26.60 10.44
C HIS A 182 -8.91 26.02 11.35
N CYS A 183 -7.85 25.48 10.75
CA CYS A 183 -6.67 25.08 11.53
C CYS A 183 -5.89 26.31 12.02
N CYS A 184 -5.75 27.31 11.15
CA CYS A 184 -4.90 28.46 11.40
C CYS A 184 -5.71 29.71 11.76
N PRO A 185 -5.15 30.62 12.57
CA PRO A 185 -5.78 31.88 12.85
C PRO A 185 -5.94 32.72 11.58
N ILE A 186 -7.06 33.42 11.48
CA ILE A 186 -7.36 34.31 10.35
C ILE A 186 -7.40 35.77 10.79
N CYS A 187 -6.97 36.67 9.90
CA CYS A 187 -7.06 38.11 10.07
C CYS A 187 -8.26 38.66 9.28
N LYS A 188 -9.42 38.80 9.92
CA LYS A 188 -10.67 39.21 9.23
C LYS A 188 -10.56 40.57 8.54
N THR A 189 -9.86 41.50 9.16
CA THR A 189 -9.68 42.88 8.67
C THR A 189 -8.40 43.05 7.85
N GLY A 190 -7.74 41.95 7.47
CA GLY A 190 -6.44 41.98 6.79
C GLY A 190 -5.28 42.40 7.70
N PRO A 191 -4.14 42.82 7.12
CA PRO A 191 -2.97 43.21 7.89
C PRO A 191 -3.23 44.50 8.69
N ASN A 192 -2.79 44.52 9.95
CA ASN A 192 -3.00 45.64 10.87
C ASN A 192 -1.89 45.72 11.91
N CYS A 193 -1.87 46.83 12.65
CA CYS A 193 -0.87 47.10 13.68
C CYS A 193 -1.50 47.88 14.84
N PHE A 194 -0.80 47.91 15.98
CA PHE A 194 -1.17 48.70 17.16
C PHE A 194 -0.68 50.14 17.04
N ALA A 195 -1.58 51.09 17.21
CA ALA A 195 -1.25 52.50 17.38
C ALA A 195 -1.68 52.93 18.80
N GLY A 196 -0.73 52.86 19.74
CA GLY A 196 -1.05 52.96 21.18
C GLY A 196 -1.92 51.78 21.63
N SER A 197 -3.18 52.06 21.97
CA SER A 197 -4.18 51.06 22.41
C SER A 197 -5.17 50.65 21.32
N ARG A 198 -5.13 51.27 20.14
CA ARG A 198 -6.07 51.02 19.04
C ARG A 198 -5.42 50.19 17.94
N VAL A 199 -6.22 49.38 17.25
CA VAL A 199 -5.78 48.63 16.06
C VAL A 199 -6.17 49.41 14.81
N ILE A 200 -5.21 49.65 13.92
CA ILE A 200 -5.42 50.35 12.65
C ILE A 200 -5.07 49.44 11.46
N PRO A 201 -5.81 49.51 10.33
CA PRO A 201 -5.51 48.72 9.13
C PRO A 201 -4.22 49.21 8.47
N ALA A 202 -3.50 48.29 7.81
CA ALA A 202 -2.30 48.63 7.06
C ALA A 202 -2.64 49.36 5.75
N GLY A 203 -1.83 50.36 5.39
CA GLY A 203 -1.98 51.14 4.16
C GLY A 203 -2.78 52.45 4.29
N GLU A 204 -3.47 52.66 5.41
CA GLU A 204 -4.18 53.92 5.68
C GLU A 204 -3.46 54.75 6.76
N ARG A 205 -3.42 56.08 6.57
CA ARG A 205 -2.93 57.03 7.58
C ARG A 205 -4.12 57.62 8.31
N LEU A 206 -4.23 57.39 9.62
CA LEU A 206 -5.37 57.83 10.42
C LEU A 206 -4.95 58.85 11.48
N ASN A 207 -5.79 59.85 11.73
CA ASN A 207 -5.61 60.77 12.85
C ASN A 207 -6.14 60.08 14.13
N ILE A 208 -5.26 59.78 15.08
CA ILE A 208 -5.66 59.21 16.38
C ILE A 208 -6.13 60.30 17.33
N ASP A 209 -5.43 61.44 17.32
CA ASP A 209 -5.78 62.67 18.03
C ASP A 209 -5.78 63.83 17.03
N GLU A 210 -6.29 65.01 17.42
CA GLU A 210 -6.25 66.24 16.59
C GLU A 210 -4.84 66.61 16.10
N GLN A 211 -3.81 66.11 16.77
CA GLN A 211 -2.40 66.42 16.51
C GLN A 211 -1.55 65.18 16.17
N THR A 212 -2.11 63.97 16.10
CA THR A 212 -1.31 62.73 15.94
C THR A 212 -1.83 61.90 14.77
N VAL A 213 -0.99 61.67 13.76
CA VAL A 213 -1.27 60.79 12.61
C VAL A 213 -0.45 59.51 12.77
N CYS A 214 -1.08 58.34 12.69
CA CYS A 214 -0.38 57.07 12.75
C CYS A 214 -0.66 56.20 11.52
N TYR A 215 0.32 55.38 11.15
CA TYR A 215 0.22 54.45 10.02
C TYR A 215 1.07 53.19 10.27
N CYS A 216 0.64 52.06 9.72
CA CYS A 216 1.43 50.83 9.77
C CYS A 216 2.58 50.91 8.76
N THR A 217 3.77 50.54 9.21
CA THR A 217 4.96 50.36 8.36
C THR A 217 5.19 48.87 8.08
N TYR A 218 5.77 48.56 6.92
CA TYR A 218 6.23 47.22 6.60
C TYR A 218 7.69 47.05 7.03
N ARG A 219 8.06 45.83 7.42
CA ARG A 219 9.45 45.49 7.76
C ARG A 219 10.28 45.40 6.49
N ASP A 220 11.37 46.16 6.43
CA ASP A 220 12.22 46.34 5.26
C ASP A 220 12.51 45.03 4.50
N GLY A 221 12.02 44.95 3.25
CA GLY A 221 12.20 43.80 2.36
C GLY A 221 11.21 42.64 2.53
N THR A 222 10.27 42.73 3.47
CA THR A 222 9.28 41.67 3.73
C THR A 222 7.85 42.23 3.77
N TRP A 223 6.85 41.49 3.27
CA TRP A 223 5.43 41.88 3.31
C TRP A 223 4.80 41.75 4.72
N HIS A 224 5.62 41.82 5.78
CA HIS A 224 5.16 41.75 7.17
C HIS A 224 5.04 43.16 7.74
N THR A 225 3.87 43.49 8.28
CA THR A 225 3.66 44.74 9.00
C THR A 225 4.37 44.71 10.35
N HIS A 226 4.92 45.85 10.77
CA HIS A 226 5.39 46.00 12.13
C HIS A 226 4.20 45.91 13.10
N PRO A 227 4.37 45.24 14.27
CA PRO A 227 3.29 45.12 15.25
C PRO A 227 2.83 46.47 15.79
N HIS A 228 3.70 47.49 15.73
CA HIS A 228 3.44 48.84 16.19
C HIS A 228 3.46 49.81 15.02
N ALA A 229 2.49 50.73 15.01
CA ALA A 229 2.39 51.82 14.05
C ALA A 229 3.45 52.90 14.30
N THR A 230 3.84 53.59 13.23
CA THR A 230 4.64 54.81 13.31
C THR A 230 3.68 56.00 13.43
N CYS A 231 3.92 56.87 14.41
CA CYS A 231 3.08 58.04 14.69
C CYS A 231 3.87 59.36 14.54
N GLU A 232 3.30 60.29 13.78
CA GLU A 232 3.83 61.63 13.51
C GLU A 232 2.92 62.69 14.12
N ARG A 233 3.49 63.72 14.74
CA ARG A 233 2.74 64.86 15.28
C ARG A 233 2.56 65.94 14.21
N ARG A 234 1.32 66.42 13.99
CA ARG A 234 1.04 67.57 13.13
C ARG A 234 1.53 68.87 13.80
N PRO A 235 2.16 69.80 13.05
CA PRO A 235 2.44 71.14 13.55
C PRO A 235 1.12 71.88 13.84
N ARG A 236 1.02 72.55 15.00
CA ARG A 236 -0.10 73.45 15.29
C ARG A 236 -0.09 74.63 14.29
N PRO A 237 -1.24 75.06 13.74
CA PRO A 237 -1.29 76.32 13.01
C PRO A 237 -0.90 77.45 13.97
N SER A 238 0.11 78.23 13.58
CA SER A 238 0.52 79.44 14.29
C SER A 238 -0.65 80.43 14.35
N PRO A 239 -0.91 81.10 15.49
CA PRO A 239 -1.91 82.16 15.53
C PRO A 239 -1.50 83.27 14.56
N THR A 240 -2.40 83.62 13.64
CA THR A 240 -2.22 84.74 12.73
C THR A 240 -2.05 86.04 13.53
N PRO A 241 -0.99 86.83 13.31
CA PRO A 241 -0.89 88.15 13.91
C PRO A 241 -1.86 89.08 13.19
N ASP A 242 -2.93 89.44 13.90
CA ASP A 242 -3.79 90.56 13.57
C ASP A 242 -3.03 91.87 13.84
N GLY A 243 -3.19 92.89 12.97
CA GLY A 243 -2.64 94.22 13.23
C GLY A 243 -1.72 94.81 12.15
N ARG A 244 -2.35 95.35 11.10
CA ARG A 244 -2.17 96.75 10.65
C ARG A 244 -0.76 97.35 10.80
N ALA A 245 0.06 97.26 9.76
CA ALA A 245 1.21 98.14 9.56
C ALA A 245 1.03 98.97 8.28
N ARG A 246 1.06 100.30 8.44
CA ARG A 246 1.13 101.30 7.35
C ARG A 246 2.48 101.20 6.61
N PRO A 247 2.56 101.60 5.32
CA PRO A 247 3.78 101.48 4.52
C PRO A 247 4.60 102.78 4.51
N SER A 248 5.93 102.64 4.53
CA SER A 248 6.96 103.65 4.19
C SER A 248 8.34 103.03 4.49
N GLY A 249 9.36 103.03 3.63
CA GLY A 249 9.58 103.64 2.33
C GLY A 249 10.88 103.09 1.71
N ASP A 250 11.16 103.57 0.50
CA ASP A 250 12.30 103.34 -0.40
C ASP A 250 13.70 103.27 0.24
N GLU A 251 14.64 102.50 -0.35
CA GLU A 251 15.61 103.02 -1.36
C GLU A 251 16.82 102.07 -1.60
N GLY A 252 17.15 101.82 -2.90
CA GLY A 252 18.50 101.53 -3.47
C GLY A 252 19.25 100.24 -3.02
N THR A 253 19.99 99.47 -3.84
CA THR A 253 20.79 99.78 -5.03
C THR A 253 21.20 98.47 -5.75
N ARG A 254 21.39 98.56 -7.07
CA ARG A 254 21.82 97.54 -8.05
C ARG A 254 23.23 96.96 -7.81
N GLY A 255 23.48 95.72 -8.28
CA GLY A 255 24.83 95.23 -8.64
C GLY A 255 24.95 93.72 -8.81
N ARG A 256 25.56 93.24 -9.92
CA ARG A 256 25.51 91.87 -10.49
C ARG A 256 26.82 91.06 -10.15
N PRO A 257 27.17 89.94 -10.83
CA PRO A 257 27.18 88.55 -10.35
C PRO A 257 28.59 87.89 -10.20
N GLY A 258 28.67 86.67 -9.64
CA GLY A 258 29.88 85.83 -9.73
C GLY A 258 29.74 84.42 -9.14
N ARG A 259 29.73 83.40 -10.01
CA ARG A 259 29.86 81.93 -9.77
C ARG A 259 31.37 81.55 -9.65
N PRO A 260 31.80 80.28 -9.47
CA PRO A 260 31.17 79.07 -8.90
C PRO A 260 32.08 78.16 -8.02
N TYR A 261 31.45 77.22 -7.31
CA TYR A 261 31.78 75.78 -7.07
C TYR A 261 33.24 75.29 -6.88
N ILE A 262 33.50 74.63 -5.75
CA ILE A 262 34.60 73.64 -5.58
C ILE A 262 34.07 72.48 -4.70
N PRO A 263 34.08 71.21 -5.15
CA PRO A 263 33.76 70.04 -4.34
C PRO A 263 35.02 69.25 -3.97
N ARG A 264 35.10 68.73 -2.74
CA ARG A 264 35.94 67.59 -2.32
C ARG A 264 35.22 66.88 -1.17
N LEU A 265 34.70 65.64 -1.31
CA LEU A 265 35.38 64.34 -1.40
C LEU A 265 36.56 64.26 -0.42
N ASP A 266 36.35 63.69 0.77
CA ASP A 266 36.66 62.28 1.02
C ASP A 266 36.47 61.86 2.49
N ALA A 267 36.28 60.55 2.65
CA ALA A 267 36.72 59.68 3.74
C ALA A 267 35.86 59.55 5.03
N ILE A 268 35.14 58.43 5.02
CA ILE A 268 34.58 57.62 6.12
C ILE A 268 35.69 57.17 7.10
N PRO A 269 35.39 57.02 8.40
CA PRO A 269 35.32 55.67 9.00
C PRO A 269 33.92 55.28 9.47
#